data_AF-A0A4R6ADY4-F1
#
_entry.id   AF-A0A4R6ADY4-F1
#
_cell.length_a   1.000
_cell.length_b   1.000
_cell.length_c   1.000
_cell.angle_alpha   90.00
_cell.angle_beta   90.00
_cell.angle_gamma   90.00
#
_symmetry.space_group_name_H-M   'P 1'
#
loop_
_entity.id
_entity.type
_entity.pdbx_description
1 polymer ?
#
loop_
_entity_poly.entity_id
_entity_poly.type
_entity_poly.pdbx_seq_one_letter_code
_entity_poly.pdbx_strand_id
1 'polypeptide(L)'
;MRLMPASAASRRLVYLCAALALTSACARSPVTDYTPRASGLDQVVVTRAIQQATDLRAQGKRVWCVPFARNVSGIEIRGNAHTWWHQAKGEYARTNEPHVGAVMVFSKSSRLSMGHIAVVSRIVSDREIEIDHANWERNEVSLGMSVIDISDRGDWSEVRVKSQASAYGSPYPVSGFILPHRIARDA
;
A
#
# COMPACT_ATOMS: atom_id res chain seq x y z
N MET A 1 26.05 70.31 -32.02
CA MET A 1 26.81 70.72 -30.82
C MET A 1 27.23 69.45 -30.10
N ARG A 2 28.52 69.12 -30.16
CA ARG A 2 29.09 67.83 -29.73
C ARG A 2 29.35 67.85 -28.23
N LEU A 3 28.90 66.83 -27.51
CA LEU A 3 29.23 66.55 -26.11
C LEU A 3 30.54 65.75 -26.03
N MET A 4 31.37 66.07 -25.03
CA MET A 4 32.46 65.31 -24.34
C MET A 4 33.54 66.32 -23.89
N PRO A 5 34.13 66.23 -22.67
CA PRO A 5 35.01 65.09 -22.30
C PRO A 5 34.95 64.63 -20.81
N ALA A 6 35.28 63.36 -20.53
CA ALA A 6 36.48 62.83 -19.82
C ALA A 6 36.55 63.16 -18.29
N SER A 7 37.08 62.35 -17.37
CA SER A 7 38.00 61.20 -17.44
C SER A 7 38.02 60.45 -16.08
N ALA A 8 38.34 59.16 -16.16
CA ALA A 8 39.10 58.29 -15.25
C ALA A 8 38.96 58.34 -13.71
N ALA A 9 38.79 57.15 -13.11
CA ALA A 9 39.84 56.54 -12.29
C ALA A 9 39.58 55.04 -12.06
N SER A 10 40.57 54.23 -12.42
CA SER A 10 40.66 52.80 -12.16
C SER A 10 41.15 52.56 -10.73
N ARG A 11 40.46 51.72 -9.95
CA ARG A 11 41.07 50.96 -8.85
C ARG A 11 40.51 49.54 -8.80
N ARG A 12 41.46 48.62 -8.80
CA ARG A 12 41.34 47.16 -8.81
C ARG A 12 40.66 46.66 -7.53
N LEU A 13 39.73 45.71 -7.63
CA LEU A 13 39.58 44.64 -6.64
C LEU A 13 38.95 43.37 -7.27
N VAL A 14 39.82 42.65 -7.97
CA VAL A 14 40.08 41.19 -7.85
C VAL A 14 39.17 40.43 -6.86
N TYR A 15 38.31 39.58 -7.44
CA TYR A 15 37.71 38.32 -6.98
C TYR A 15 37.09 38.21 -5.58
N LEU A 16 35.80 37.82 -5.51
CA LEU A 16 35.39 36.76 -4.59
C LEU A 16 34.09 36.06 -5.05
N CYS A 17 34.29 34.85 -5.58
CA CYS A 17 33.46 33.66 -5.49
C CYS A 17 31.93 33.80 -5.66
N ALA A 18 31.49 33.55 -6.89
CA ALA A 18 30.18 32.97 -7.16
C ALA A 18 30.11 31.56 -6.51
N ALA A 19 29.47 31.47 -5.36
CA ALA A 19 29.02 30.20 -4.79
C ALA A 19 27.49 30.14 -4.93
N LEU A 20 27.00 29.83 -6.14
CA LEU A 20 25.64 29.33 -6.30
C LEU A 20 25.61 27.95 -5.64
N ALA A 21 25.14 27.91 -4.39
CA ALA A 21 24.80 26.68 -3.71
C ALA A 21 23.58 26.07 -4.41
N LEU A 22 23.82 25.19 -5.39
CA LEU A 22 22.82 24.27 -5.90
C LEU A 22 22.60 23.19 -4.82
N THR A 23 21.89 23.53 -3.76
CA THR A 23 21.33 22.51 -2.87
C THR A 23 20.19 21.84 -3.62
N SER A 24 20.52 20.74 -4.29
CA SER A 24 19.55 19.72 -4.68
C SER A 24 18.95 19.13 -3.40
N ALA A 25 17.98 19.85 -2.83
CA ALA A 25 17.09 19.29 -1.84
C ALA A 25 16.17 18.33 -2.60
N CYS A 26 16.53 17.05 -2.63
CA CYS A 26 15.56 16.00 -2.89
C CYS A 26 14.45 16.17 -1.85
N ALA A 27 13.37 16.86 -2.22
CA ALA A 27 12.16 16.91 -1.44
C ALA A 27 11.58 15.49 -1.41
N ARG A 28 12.05 14.68 -0.45
CA ARG A 28 11.29 13.51 0.00
C ARG A 28 10.03 14.09 0.63
N SER A 29 8.89 13.84 -0.01
CA SER A 29 7.59 14.03 0.63
C SER A 29 7.67 13.40 2.03
N PRO A 30 7.10 14.04 3.07
CA PRO A 30 7.06 13.43 4.38
C PRO A 30 6.30 12.12 4.22
N VAL A 31 7.03 11.01 4.31
CA VAL A 31 6.43 9.75 4.72
C VAL A 31 5.81 10.09 6.06
N THR A 32 4.49 10.06 6.13
CA THR A 32 3.75 10.26 7.37
C THR A 32 4.44 9.41 8.43
N ASP A 33 4.88 10.03 9.52
CA ASP A 33 5.50 9.35 10.67
C ASP A 33 4.50 8.32 11.23
N TYR A 34 4.48 7.14 10.62
CA TYR A 34 3.74 5.99 11.10
C TYR A 34 4.63 5.36 12.15
N THR A 35 4.39 5.72 13.40
CA THR A 35 4.87 4.91 14.53
C THR A 35 4.40 3.49 14.26
N PRO A 36 5.28 2.46 14.25
CA PRO A 36 4.88 1.09 14.01
C PRO A 36 3.93 0.67 15.14
N ARG A 37 2.62 0.83 14.93
CA ARG A 37 1.63 0.14 15.74
C ARG A 37 1.85 -1.33 15.42
N ALA A 38 2.14 -2.14 16.44
CA ALA A 38 2.59 -3.52 16.27
C ALA A 38 1.63 -4.30 15.35
N SER A 39 2.03 -4.48 14.09
CA SER A 39 1.40 -5.44 13.19
C SER A 39 1.81 -6.84 13.67
N GLY A 40 0.94 -7.82 13.51
CA GLY A 40 1.29 -9.22 13.80
C GLY A 40 2.05 -9.90 12.65
N LEU A 41 2.46 -9.15 11.63
CA LEU A 41 3.19 -9.64 10.46
C LEU A 41 4.70 -9.60 10.71
N ASP A 42 5.45 -10.43 9.97
CA ASP A 42 6.91 -10.30 9.92
C ASP A 42 7.29 -8.96 9.28
N GLN A 43 7.83 -8.06 10.10
CA GLN A 43 8.22 -6.71 9.69
C GLN A 43 9.25 -6.70 8.56
N VAL A 44 10.16 -7.69 8.51
CA VAL A 44 11.18 -7.77 7.46
C VAL A 44 10.51 -8.05 6.11
N VAL A 45 9.52 -8.94 6.09
CA VAL A 45 8.75 -9.28 4.88
C VAL A 45 7.95 -8.05 4.41
N VAL A 46 7.25 -7.38 5.32
CA VAL A 46 6.46 -6.18 5.01
C VAL A 46 7.35 -5.06 4.46
N THR A 47 8.48 -4.76 5.12
CA THR A 47 9.42 -3.73 4.67
C THR A 47 9.99 -4.05 3.28
N ARG A 48 10.29 -5.32 2.98
CA ARG A 48 10.72 -5.72 1.63
C ARG A 48 9.63 -5.49 0.58
N ALA A 49 8.38 -5.83 0.90
CA ALA A 49 7.25 -5.61 -0.01
C ALA A 49 7.03 -4.12 -0.30
N ILE A 50 7.18 -3.26 0.71
CA ILE A 50 7.09 -1.80 0.57
C ILE A 50 8.25 -1.25 -0.29
N GLN A 51 9.47 -1.72 -0.07
CA GLN A 51 10.62 -1.30 -0.87
C GLN A 51 10.40 -1.66 -2.34
N GLN A 52 9.95 -2.89 -2.63
CA GLN A 52 9.64 -3.30 -4.00
C GLN A 52 8.54 -2.44 -4.64
N ALA A 53 7.49 -2.09 -3.90
CA ALA A 53 6.46 -1.18 -4.40
C ALA A 53 7.01 0.22 -4.69
N THR A 54 7.90 0.73 -3.83
CA THR A 54 8.59 2.01 -4.01
C THR A 54 9.45 2.00 -5.27
N ASP A 55 10.23 0.95 -5.48
CA ASP A 55 11.10 0.80 -6.65
C ASP A 55 10.28 0.73 -7.95
N LEU A 56 9.16 -0.01 -7.95
CA LEU A 56 8.24 -0.05 -9.08
C LEU A 56 7.70 1.34 -9.42
N ARG A 57 7.28 2.13 -8.43
CA ARG A 57 6.81 3.51 -8.64
C ARG A 57 7.91 4.39 -9.21
N ALA A 58 9.13 4.32 -8.67
CA ALA A 58 10.28 5.08 -9.17
C ALA A 58 10.62 4.75 -10.63
N GLN A 59 10.36 3.52 -11.05
CA GLN A 59 10.53 3.06 -12.44
C GLN A 59 9.31 3.40 -13.35
N GLY A 60 8.30 4.13 -12.86
CA GLY A 60 7.07 4.41 -13.60
C GLY A 60 6.17 3.18 -13.80
N LYS A 61 6.43 2.08 -13.10
CA LYS A 61 5.62 0.86 -13.17
C LYS A 61 4.43 0.91 -12.23
N ARG A 62 3.41 0.12 -12.55
CA ARG A 62 2.20 0.00 -11.74
C ARG A 62 2.47 -0.80 -10.46
N VAL A 63 1.94 -0.32 -9.34
CA VAL A 63 1.80 -1.11 -8.11
C VAL A 63 0.37 -1.62 -8.05
N TRP A 64 0.19 -2.89 -7.71
CA TRP A 64 -1.11 -3.56 -7.67
C TRP A 64 -1.25 -4.35 -6.37
N CYS A 65 -2.50 -4.54 -5.93
CA CYS A 65 -2.81 -5.32 -4.72
C CYS A 65 -2.29 -6.76 -4.80
N VAL A 66 -2.40 -7.39 -5.97
CA VAL A 66 -2.02 -8.79 -6.17
C VAL A 66 -0.55 -9.05 -5.89
N PRO A 67 0.43 -8.44 -6.59
CA PRO A 67 1.84 -8.64 -6.29
C PRO A 67 2.21 -8.26 -4.84
N PHE A 68 1.63 -7.19 -4.30
CA PHE A 68 1.89 -6.79 -2.91
C PHE A 68 1.45 -7.85 -1.91
N ALA A 69 0.20 -8.34 -2.00
CA ALA A 69 -0.34 -9.33 -1.09
C ALA A 69 0.45 -10.65 -1.15
N ARG A 70 0.95 -11.04 -2.33
CA ARG A 70 1.83 -12.21 -2.46
C ARG A 70 3.15 -12.04 -1.74
N ASN A 71 3.80 -10.88 -1.92
CA ASN A 71 5.07 -10.58 -1.28
C ASN A 71 4.95 -10.58 0.25
N VAL A 72 3.79 -10.16 0.78
CA VAL A 72 3.54 -10.10 2.23
C VAL A 72 3.09 -11.46 2.79
N SER A 73 2.16 -12.16 2.13
CA SER A 73 1.55 -13.40 2.64
C SER A 73 2.29 -14.68 2.26
N GLY A 74 3.13 -14.66 1.21
CA GLY A 74 3.71 -15.86 0.62
C GLY A 74 2.76 -16.71 -0.22
N ILE A 75 1.49 -16.31 -0.38
CA ILE A 75 0.54 -16.99 -1.27
C ILE A 75 0.97 -16.80 -2.73
N GLU A 76 0.96 -17.89 -3.50
CA GLU A 76 1.48 -17.91 -4.88
C GLU A 76 0.40 -17.85 -5.98
N ILE A 77 -0.83 -17.49 -5.61
CA ILE A 77 -1.98 -17.34 -6.52
C ILE A 77 -1.79 -16.11 -7.43
N ARG A 78 -2.27 -16.17 -8.69
CA ARG A 78 -2.10 -15.11 -9.70
C ARG A 78 -3.42 -14.80 -10.41
N GLY A 79 -3.43 -13.72 -11.18
CA GLY A 79 -4.62 -13.24 -11.91
C GLY A 79 -5.45 -12.25 -11.11
N ASN A 80 -6.70 -12.06 -11.52
CA ASN A 80 -7.61 -11.07 -10.92
C ASN A 80 -7.85 -11.39 -9.44
N ALA A 81 -7.94 -10.34 -8.62
CA ALA A 81 -8.11 -10.47 -7.17
C ALA A 81 -9.31 -11.35 -6.77
N HIS A 82 -10.50 -11.13 -7.37
CA HIS A 82 -11.70 -11.90 -7.02
C HIS A 82 -11.59 -13.41 -7.34
N THR A 83 -10.73 -13.83 -8.28
CA THR A 83 -10.62 -15.25 -8.64
C THR A 83 -9.82 -16.05 -7.61
N TRP A 84 -9.10 -15.37 -6.71
CA TRP A 84 -8.26 -16.02 -5.70
C TRP A 84 -9.04 -16.93 -4.78
N TRP A 85 -10.27 -16.55 -4.42
CA TRP A 85 -11.11 -17.37 -3.54
C TRP A 85 -11.39 -18.77 -4.09
N HIS A 86 -11.61 -18.88 -5.40
CA HIS A 86 -11.80 -20.16 -6.07
C HIS A 86 -10.47 -20.89 -6.26
N GLN A 87 -9.43 -20.18 -6.70
CA GLN A 87 -8.10 -20.78 -6.94
C GLN A 87 -7.48 -21.36 -5.67
N ALA A 88 -7.74 -20.75 -4.51
CA ALA A 88 -7.25 -21.25 -3.23
C ALA A 88 -7.82 -22.62 -2.84
N LYS A 89 -8.99 -23.01 -3.37
CA LYS A 89 -9.65 -24.27 -3.01
C LYS A 89 -8.74 -25.47 -3.31
N GLY A 90 -8.40 -26.22 -2.26
CA GLY A 90 -7.55 -27.42 -2.38
C GLY A 90 -6.05 -27.14 -2.40
N GLU A 91 -5.63 -25.87 -2.42
CA GLU A 91 -4.21 -25.48 -2.33
C GLU A 91 -3.88 -24.74 -1.04
N TYR A 92 -4.77 -23.85 -0.60
CA TYR A 92 -4.64 -23.06 0.63
C TYR A 92 -5.92 -23.20 1.45
N ALA A 93 -5.78 -23.18 2.78
CA ALA A 93 -6.94 -23.18 3.66
C ALA A 93 -7.74 -21.87 3.49
N ARG A 94 -9.07 -22.00 3.53
CA ARG A 94 -10.03 -20.91 3.37
C ARG A 94 -10.91 -20.84 4.59
N THR A 95 -11.21 -19.63 5.05
CA THR A 95 -12.07 -19.37 6.21
C THR A 95 -12.89 -18.10 5.99
N ASN A 96 -13.98 -17.94 6.76
CA ASN A 96 -14.77 -16.71 6.79
C ASN A 96 -14.35 -15.80 7.96
N GLU A 97 -13.44 -16.25 8.82
CA GLU A 97 -12.93 -15.46 9.95
C GLU A 97 -11.54 -14.89 9.63
N PRO A 98 -11.23 -13.66 10.06
CA PRO A 98 -9.93 -13.07 9.82
C PRO A 98 -8.86 -13.68 10.71
N HIS A 99 -7.68 -13.91 10.13
CA HIS A 99 -6.46 -14.23 10.87
C HIS A 99 -5.35 -13.31 10.39
N VAL A 100 -4.45 -12.90 11.29
CA VAL A 100 -3.24 -12.17 10.90
C VAL A 100 -2.46 -12.96 9.85
N GLY A 101 -2.04 -12.29 8.78
CA GLY A 101 -1.35 -12.88 7.64
C GLY A 101 -2.27 -13.50 6.59
N ALA A 102 -3.56 -13.68 6.88
CA ALA A 102 -4.52 -14.14 5.89
C ALA A 102 -4.78 -13.07 4.83
N VAL A 103 -5.05 -13.50 3.59
CA VAL A 103 -5.45 -12.62 2.50
C VAL A 103 -6.97 -12.53 2.46
N MET A 104 -7.50 -11.36 2.80
CA MET A 104 -8.89 -10.99 2.62
C MET A 104 -9.21 -10.81 1.13
N VAL A 105 -10.25 -11.47 0.63
CA VAL A 105 -10.66 -11.43 -0.78
C VAL A 105 -11.96 -10.66 -0.96
N PHE A 106 -11.88 -9.46 -1.52
CA PHE A 106 -13.05 -8.69 -1.91
C PHE A 106 -13.67 -9.28 -3.18
N SER A 107 -14.97 -9.50 -3.14
CA SER A 107 -15.74 -10.01 -4.27
C SER A 107 -15.81 -8.98 -5.40
N LYS A 108 -16.03 -9.46 -6.63
CA LYS A 108 -16.25 -8.59 -7.79
C LYS A 108 -17.52 -7.75 -7.57
N SER A 109 -17.43 -6.46 -7.80
CA SER A 109 -18.56 -5.53 -7.74
C SER A 109 -18.44 -4.45 -8.82
N SER A 110 -19.42 -3.56 -8.93
CA SER A 110 -19.36 -2.42 -9.86
C SER A 110 -18.19 -1.48 -9.57
N ARG A 111 -17.80 -1.35 -8.29
CA ARG A 111 -16.64 -0.54 -7.85
C ARG A 111 -15.32 -1.31 -7.91
N LEU A 112 -15.37 -2.63 -7.80
CA LEU A 112 -14.21 -3.52 -7.83
C LEU A 112 -14.38 -4.56 -8.95
N SER A 113 -14.28 -4.13 -10.21
CA SER A 113 -14.55 -5.01 -11.37
C SER A 113 -13.59 -6.19 -11.49
N MET A 114 -12.37 -6.07 -10.97
CA MET A 114 -11.39 -7.16 -10.85
C MET A 114 -11.32 -7.76 -9.44
N GLY A 115 -12.18 -7.31 -8.52
CA GLY A 115 -12.04 -7.54 -7.08
C GLY A 115 -10.92 -6.70 -6.47
N HIS A 116 -10.62 -6.97 -5.20
CA HIS A 116 -9.45 -6.45 -4.49
C HIS A 116 -8.97 -7.51 -3.50
N ILE A 117 -7.71 -7.42 -3.07
CA ILE A 117 -7.20 -8.25 -1.97
C ILE A 117 -6.34 -7.44 -1.03
N ALA A 118 -6.30 -7.85 0.23
CA ALA A 118 -5.51 -7.22 1.27
C ALA A 118 -5.04 -8.26 2.29
N VAL A 119 -3.89 -8.04 2.93
CA VAL A 119 -3.40 -8.92 3.99
C VAL A 119 -3.86 -8.38 5.33
N VAL A 120 -4.42 -9.22 6.19
CA VAL A 120 -4.79 -8.84 7.55
C VAL A 120 -3.51 -8.61 8.37
N SER A 121 -3.26 -7.38 8.80
CA SER A 121 -2.07 -7.04 9.59
C SER A 121 -2.34 -7.06 11.11
N ARG A 122 -3.60 -6.88 11.52
CA ARG A 122 -4.00 -6.93 12.93
C ARG A 122 -5.49 -7.25 13.10
N ILE A 123 -5.83 -8.01 14.15
CA ILE A 123 -7.20 -8.13 14.64
C ILE A 123 -7.40 -7.09 15.74
N VAL A 124 -8.39 -6.20 15.58
CA VAL A 124 -8.70 -5.14 16.55
C VAL A 124 -9.83 -5.57 17.49
N SER A 125 -10.86 -6.20 16.93
CA SER A 125 -11.98 -6.80 17.66
C SER A 125 -12.65 -7.87 16.78
N ASP A 126 -13.71 -8.51 17.27
CA ASP A 126 -14.52 -9.47 16.50
C ASP A 126 -15.10 -8.89 15.20
N ARG A 127 -15.21 -7.56 15.11
CA ARG A 127 -15.82 -6.83 14.00
C ARG A 127 -14.93 -5.77 13.37
N GLU A 128 -13.65 -5.71 13.76
CA GLU A 128 -12.69 -4.75 13.23
C GLU A 128 -11.31 -5.38 13.06
N ILE A 129 -10.72 -5.17 11.88
CA ILE A 129 -9.36 -5.57 11.55
C ILE A 129 -8.61 -4.39 10.92
N GLU A 130 -7.29 -4.50 10.88
CA GLU A 130 -6.45 -3.66 10.04
C GLU A 130 -5.87 -4.50 8.90
N ILE A 131 -5.79 -3.89 7.71
CA ILE A 131 -5.26 -4.53 6.51
C ILE A 131 -4.10 -3.74 5.89
N ASP A 132 -3.16 -4.47 5.30
CA ASP A 132 -2.09 -3.95 4.47
C ASP A 132 -2.36 -4.33 3.00
N HIS A 133 -2.35 -3.34 2.12
CA HIS A 133 -2.62 -3.54 0.70
C HIS A 133 -1.98 -2.48 -0.18
N ALA A 134 -2.14 -2.63 -1.49
CA ALA A 134 -1.71 -1.61 -2.44
C ALA A 134 -2.77 -1.36 -3.50
N ASN A 135 -2.73 -0.17 -4.10
CA ASN A 135 -3.62 0.25 -5.18
C ASN A 135 -5.11 0.29 -4.79
N TRP A 136 -5.42 0.61 -3.53
CA TRP A 136 -6.74 1.16 -3.21
C TRP A 136 -6.82 2.58 -3.74
N GLU A 137 -5.89 3.43 -3.29
CA GLU A 137 -5.47 4.63 -4.00
C GLU A 137 -4.41 4.28 -5.04
N ARG A 138 -4.52 4.88 -6.23
CA ARG A 138 -3.75 4.47 -7.41
C ARG A 138 -2.23 4.47 -7.13
N ASN A 139 -1.59 3.30 -7.29
CA ASN A 139 -0.16 3.05 -7.06
C ASN A 139 0.33 3.26 -5.61
N GLU A 140 -0.55 3.46 -4.63
CA GLU A 140 -0.14 3.66 -3.24
C GLU A 140 -0.19 2.36 -2.43
N VAL A 141 0.71 2.26 -1.45
CA VAL A 141 0.65 1.22 -0.42
C VAL A 141 -0.01 1.85 0.80
N SER A 142 -0.98 1.16 1.38
CA SER A 142 -1.61 1.57 2.64
C SER A 142 -1.43 0.45 3.65
N LEU A 143 -0.95 0.83 4.83
CA LEU A 143 -0.67 -0.07 5.94
C LEU A 143 -1.61 0.24 7.09
N GLY A 144 -2.08 -0.79 7.78
CA GLY A 144 -2.94 -0.64 8.94
C GLY A 144 -4.29 0.02 8.62
N MET A 145 -4.82 -0.12 7.40
CA MET A 145 -6.09 0.48 7.02
C MET A 145 -7.22 -0.25 7.73
N SER A 146 -8.03 0.46 8.52
CA SER A 146 -9.10 -0.17 9.29
C SER A 146 -10.28 -0.63 8.40
N VAL A 147 -10.80 -1.80 8.71
CA VAL A 147 -11.94 -2.46 8.06
C VAL A 147 -12.88 -2.98 9.12
N ILE A 148 -14.16 -2.67 8.97
CA ILE A 148 -15.22 -3.14 9.87
C ILE A 148 -16.15 -4.11 9.17
N ASP A 149 -16.52 -5.18 9.86
CA ASP A 149 -17.57 -6.10 9.44
C ASP A 149 -18.94 -5.49 9.73
N ILE A 150 -19.75 -5.30 8.68
CA ILE A 150 -21.11 -4.76 8.76
C ILE A 150 -22.17 -5.82 8.41
N SER A 151 -21.78 -7.07 8.21
CA SER A 151 -22.70 -8.17 7.93
C SER A 151 -23.66 -8.42 9.10
N ASP A 152 -24.92 -8.74 8.79
CA ASP A 152 -25.93 -9.02 9.83
C ASP A 152 -25.53 -10.23 10.70
N ARG A 153 -24.79 -11.19 10.13
CA ARG A 153 -24.40 -12.44 10.79
C ARG A 153 -23.06 -12.38 11.51
N GLY A 154 -22.27 -11.32 11.33
CA GLY A 154 -20.91 -11.26 11.85
C GLY A 154 -19.95 -12.25 11.20
N ASP A 155 -20.19 -12.58 9.92
CA ASP A 155 -19.43 -13.58 9.17
C ASP A 155 -18.50 -12.95 8.13
N TRP A 156 -18.22 -11.65 8.28
CA TRP A 156 -17.35 -10.87 7.41
C TRP A 156 -17.76 -10.82 5.93
N SER A 157 -18.99 -11.24 5.58
CA SER A 157 -19.46 -11.28 4.20
C SER A 157 -19.66 -9.90 3.57
N GLU A 158 -19.78 -8.85 4.38
CA GLU A 158 -19.88 -7.46 3.94
C GLU A 158 -19.12 -6.53 4.90
N VAL A 159 -18.25 -5.68 4.33
CA VAL A 159 -17.38 -4.80 5.13
C VAL A 159 -17.41 -3.36 4.66
N ARG A 160 -16.92 -2.44 5.50
CA ARG A 160 -16.52 -1.10 5.05
C ARG A 160 -15.05 -0.85 5.34
N VAL A 161 -14.42 -0.10 4.45
CA VAL A 161 -12.99 0.24 4.51
C VAL A 161 -12.84 1.72 4.84
N LYS A 162 -11.96 2.07 5.78
CA LYS A 162 -11.67 3.45 6.17
C LYS A 162 -10.60 4.08 5.27
N SER A 163 -10.91 4.20 3.98
CA SER A 163 -9.98 4.80 3.01
C SER A 163 -9.96 6.34 3.04
N GLN A 164 -10.80 6.97 3.86
CA GLN A 164 -10.83 8.40 4.10
C GLN A 164 -10.72 8.67 5.60
N ALA A 165 -10.10 9.78 5.99
CA ALA A 165 -9.85 10.09 7.39
C ALA A 165 -11.14 10.21 8.23
N SER A 166 -12.19 10.79 7.64
CA SER A 166 -13.43 11.16 8.34
C SER A 166 -14.48 10.06 8.43
N ALA A 167 -14.44 9.04 7.57
CA ALA A 167 -15.51 8.04 7.49
C ALA A 167 -15.09 6.71 6.85
N TYR A 168 -15.85 5.66 7.20
CA TYR A 168 -15.86 4.41 6.45
C TYR A 168 -16.62 4.58 5.13
N GLY A 169 -16.07 4.03 4.05
CA GLY A 169 -16.62 4.14 2.70
C GLY A 169 -17.85 3.26 2.45
N SER A 170 -18.09 2.97 1.17
CA SER A 170 -19.18 2.08 0.74
C SER A 170 -19.03 0.66 1.29
N PRO A 171 -20.14 -0.10 1.43
CA PRO A 171 -20.10 -1.53 1.65
C PRO A 171 -19.39 -2.26 0.50
N TYR A 172 -18.61 -3.27 0.84
CA TYR A 172 -17.97 -4.17 -0.10
C TYR A 172 -18.23 -5.64 0.29
N PRO A 173 -18.71 -6.47 -0.65
CA PRO A 173 -18.85 -7.90 -0.41
C PRO A 173 -17.48 -8.58 -0.36
N VAL A 174 -17.35 -9.56 0.50
CA VAL A 174 -16.11 -10.32 0.74
C VAL A 174 -16.40 -11.80 0.55
N SER A 175 -15.51 -12.49 -0.15
CA SER A 175 -15.63 -13.93 -0.38
C SER A 175 -15.11 -14.75 0.81
N GLY A 176 -14.17 -14.20 1.57
CA GLY A 176 -13.55 -14.81 2.75
C GLY A 176 -12.06 -14.47 2.86
N PHE A 177 -11.34 -15.27 3.64
CA PHE A 177 -9.91 -15.13 3.92
C PHE A 177 -9.14 -16.40 3.53
N ILE A 178 -8.00 -16.22 2.88
CA ILE A 178 -7.10 -17.32 2.48
C ILE A 178 -5.91 -17.33 3.44
N LEU A 179 -5.66 -18.47 4.08
CA LEU A 179 -4.53 -18.61 5.01
C LEU A 179 -3.22 -18.83 4.24
N PRO A 180 -2.07 -18.31 4.74
CA PRO A 180 -0.80 -18.33 4.01
C PRO A 180 -0.11 -19.70 3.97
N HIS A 181 -0.63 -20.70 4.70
CA HIS A 181 -0.10 -22.05 4.67
C HIS A 181 -0.82 -22.89 3.60
N ARG A 182 -0.03 -23.66 2.85
CA ARG A 182 -0.58 -24.65 1.93
C ARG A 182 -1.20 -25.79 2.72
N ILE A 183 -2.30 -26.34 2.20
CA ILE A 183 -2.86 -27.58 2.73
C ILE A 183 -1.85 -28.68 2.44
N ALA A 184 -1.50 -29.48 3.47
CA ALA A 184 -0.68 -30.65 3.28
C ALA A 184 -1.38 -31.58 2.27
N ARG A 185 -0.69 -31.92 1.19
CA ARG A 185 -1.16 -32.98 0.29
C ARG A 185 -0.68 -34.28 0.90
N ASP A 186 -1.59 -35.09 1.40
CA ASP A 186 -1.31 -36.50 1.63
C ASP A 186 -0.92 -37.08 0.26
N ALA A 187 0.33 -37.53 0.16
CA ALA A 187 0.94 -38.03 -1.08
C ALA A 187 0.46 -39.44 -1.42
#